data_AF-A0A800F459-F1
#
_entry.id   AF-A0A800F459-F1
#
_cell.length_a   1.000
_cell.length_b   1.000
_cell.length_c   1.000
_cell.angle_alpha   90.00
_cell.angle_beta   90.00
_cell.angle_gamma   90.00
#
_symmetry.space_group_name_H-M   'P 1'
#
loop_
_entity.id
_entity.type
_entity.pdbx_description
1 polymer ?
#
loop_
_entity_poly.entity_id
_entity_poly.type
_entity_poly.pdbx_seq_one_letter_code
_entity_poly.pdbx_strand_id
1 'polypeptide(L)'
;MPSHTSVDTSSVRRVVTKRVVTLAVTGLLALTSCVDGPATPPDMDVAAPGPVFEFAPVFSLTGPNGAAAQSLAQAGALDEAFNRVNRFRAIVRRVSNNDVVVDVVMDVTPGADQYDFTFDVSAAPNETFTVTLTAFEGETELFESAAITVTATPVAAAGDGSGGGGTTSTPVTLAYSGPGVTATSVEVSPTQLVLAPARSGTLTGTVLASDGTTFSNVPLGWETGADAVATVVDGTVAGVADGLTQVTVTTPTGLQARAWVYVVAGELAYVSGGSLQVRGAGGGDATTRGGDASAPAWSPDGGQLYHVSGGSVQAVDGAALVEGSSPSVSPDGTKFAVERSGRVFFANIDGTNATAGPSGSEPVWDDASSVLVSGGSIQRVRADDTGRSSVADGAASAPARSSSGTIAYVRDGGLHVVGRSGDALLTGVTGRPSWSTNGSWLVVAAGDALMVVPVSGDAPGAALPGLDGATDPAFKPSGSLASSPEVRVTGFDPAEPSPGEPVRVLGSGFDWIIPLNNTVVWPTRDGTTETSDVTSVTETSLTTMMPRTVGAG
;
A
#
# COMPACT_ATOMS: atom_id res chain seq x y z
N MET A 1 21.54 -29.87 21.87
CA MET A 1 20.10 -29.79 22.21
C MET A 1 19.56 -28.48 21.65
N PRO A 2 18.82 -28.48 20.53
CA PRO A 2 18.11 -27.31 20.08
C PRO A 2 16.63 -27.43 20.47
N SER A 3 16.14 -26.44 21.20
CA SER A 3 14.73 -26.23 21.51
C SER A 3 14.01 -25.78 20.25
N HIS A 4 13.10 -26.62 19.76
CA HIS A 4 12.10 -26.29 18.76
C HIS A 4 11.12 -25.27 19.32
N THR A 5 11.10 -24.05 18.79
CA THR A 5 9.95 -23.14 18.88
C THR A 5 9.07 -23.36 17.66
N SER A 6 7.96 -24.05 17.90
CA SER A 6 6.84 -24.24 16.98
C SER A 6 6.21 -22.88 16.67
N VAL A 7 6.32 -22.42 15.43
CA VAL A 7 5.54 -21.29 14.92
C VAL A 7 4.15 -21.81 14.58
N ASP A 8 3.18 -21.34 15.36
CA ASP A 8 1.77 -21.61 15.21
C ASP A 8 1.24 -20.94 13.93
N THR A 9 1.10 -21.72 12.86
CA THR A 9 0.43 -21.29 11.63
C THR A 9 -1.07 -21.27 11.88
N SER A 10 -1.57 -20.16 12.42
CA SER A 10 -3.00 -19.87 12.46
C SER A 10 -3.50 -19.64 11.03
N SER A 11 -3.88 -20.73 10.36
CA SER A 11 -4.67 -20.71 9.14
C SER A 11 -6.02 -20.05 9.44
N VAL A 12 -6.16 -18.78 9.10
CA VAL A 12 -7.46 -18.10 9.08
C VAL A 12 -8.25 -18.73 7.94
N ARG A 13 -8.99 -19.80 8.26
CA ARG A 13 -10.07 -20.31 7.42
C ARG A 13 -11.10 -19.19 7.27
N ARG A 14 -11.01 -18.43 6.18
CA ARG A 14 -12.08 -17.53 5.74
C ARG A 14 -13.32 -18.40 5.54
N VAL A 15 -14.31 -18.20 6.40
CA VAL A 15 -15.64 -18.79 6.26
C VAL A 15 -16.22 -18.22 4.97
N VAL A 16 -16.21 -19.02 3.90
CA VAL A 16 -17.15 -18.82 2.81
C VAL A 16 -18.52 -18.97 3.45
N THR A 17 -19.23 -17.87 3.65
CA THR A 17 -20.66 -17.91 3.92
C THR A 17 -21.30 -18.48 2.67
N LYS A 18 -21.34 -19.81 2.54
CA LYS A 18 -22.35 -20.47 1.74
C LYS A 18 -23.66 -19.92 2.29
N ARG A 19 -24.37 -19.11 1.51
CA ARG A 19 -25.78 -18.81 1.78
C ARG A 19 -26.52 -20.16 1.69
N VAL A 20 -26.60 -20.83 2.83
CA VAL A 20 -27.48 -21.98 3.02
C VAL A 20 -28.84 -21.38 3.33
N VAL A 21 -29.67 -21.26 2.31
CA VAL A 21 -31.08 -20.90 2.46
C VAL A 21 -31.73 -21.99 3.32
N THR A 22 -32.08 -21.65 4.56
CA THR A 22 -32.79 -22.55 5.48
C THR A 22 -34.10 -21.90 5.89
N LEU A 23 -35.20 -22.54 5.52
CA LEU A 23 -36.58 -22.17 5.77
C LEU A 23 -36.89 -22.33 7.28
N ALA A 24 -37.38 -21.28 7.96
CA ALA A 24 -37.91 -21.39 9.31
C ALA A 24 -39.45 -21.34 9.30
N VAL A 25 -40.05 -22.37 9.87
CA VAL A 25 -41.49 -22.56 10.06
C VAL A 25 -42.03 -21.57 11.10
N THR A 26 -43.00 -20.75 10.71
CA THR A 26 -43.73 -19.90 11.66
C THR A 26 -44.75 -20.73 12.43
N GLY A 27 -44.42 -21.10 13.67
CA GLY A 27 -45.35 -21.67 14.63
C GLY A 27 -46.22 -20.57 15.27
N LEU A 28 -47.54 -20.70 15.15
CA LEU A 28 -48.51 -19.83 15.82
C LEU A 28 -48.75 -20.33 17.27
N LEU A 29 -48.54 -19.45 18.24
CA LEU A 29 -48.93 -19.65 19.65
C LEU A 29 -50.46 -19.68 19.77
N ALA A 30 -51.00 -20.82 20.19
CA ALA A 30 -52.40 -20.95 20.63
C ALA A 30 -52.53 -20.55 22.11
N LEU A 31 -53.38 -19.56 22.41
CA LEU A 31 -54.00 -19.42 23.72
C LEU A 31 -55.43 -19.95 23.62
N THR A 32 -55.70 -20.98 24.42
CA THR A 32 -56.99 -21.64 24.58
C THR A 32 -57.99 -20.75 25.31
N SER A 33 -59.22 -20.65 24.80
CA SER A 33 -60.40 -20.60 25.66
C SER A 33 -61.58 -21.29 24.97
N CYS A 34 -62.18 -22.24 25.68
CA CYS A 34 -63.33 -23.03 25.26
C CYS A 34 -64.61 -22.19 25.30
N VAL A 35 -65.45 -22.27 24.26
CA VAL A 35 -66.91 -22.16 24.37
C VAL A 35 -67.55 -23.10 23.34
N ASP A 36 -68.48 -23.92 23.81
CA ASP A 36 -69.30 -24.89 23.06
C ASP A 36 -70.48 -24.25 22.31
N GLY A 37 -70.79 -24.83 21.13
CA GLY A 37 -72.13 -24.95 20.53
C GLY A 37 -72.47 -24.02 19.34
N PRO A 38 -73.43 -24.39 18.44
CA PRO A 38 -74.07 -25.69 18.17
C PRO A 38 -73.89 -26.17 16.70
N ALA A 39 -74.37 -27.39 16.42
CA ALA A 39 -74.15 -28.16 15.20
C ALA A 39 -75.03 -27.80 13.97
N THR A 40 -74.42 -27.97 12.77
CA THR A 40 -74.95 -28.30 11.41
C THR A 40 -75.80 -27.25 10.65
N PRO A 41 -75.63 -27.10 9.31
CA PRO A 41 -76.07 -28.09 8.30
C PRO A 41 -75.00 -28.51 7.26
N PRO A 42 -75.27 -29.59 6.48
CA PRO A 42 -74.35 -30.20 5.51
C PRO A 42 -74.38 -29.51 4.14
N ASP A 43 -73.35 -29.80 3.35
CA ASP A 43 -73.27 -29.63 1.89
C ASP A 43 -73.38 -28.20 1.36
N MET A 44 -72.25 -27.50 1.39
CA MET A 44 -71.83 -26.72 0.21
C MET A 44 -70.54 -27.33 -0.32
N ASP A 45 -70.65 -27.87 -1.53
CA ASP A 45 -69.59 -28.39 -2.37
C ASP A 45 -68.63 -27.23 -2.70
N VAL A 46 -67.73 -26.92 -1.77
CA VAL A 46 -66.59 -26.05 -2.06
C VAL A 46 -65.67 -26.90 -2.93
N ALA A 47 -65.68 -26.61 -4.23
CA ALA A 47 -64.74 -27.20 -5.17
C ALA A 47 -63.35 -27.21 -4.52
N ALA A 48 -62.81 -28.40 -4.30
CA ALA A 48 -61.49 -28.57 -3.71
C ALA A 48 -60.52 -27.65 -4.46
N PRO A 49 -59.69 -26.85 -3.76
CA PRO A 49 -58.70 -26.02 -4.44
C PRO A 49 -57.92 -26.92 -5.39
N GLY A 50 -57.82 -26.50 -6.66
CA GLY A 50 -57.06 -27.22 -7.66
C GLY A 50 -55.62 -27.47 -7.17
N PRO A 51 -54.91 -28.46 -7.73
CA PRO A 51 -53.57 -28.80 -7.27
C PRO A 51 -52.67 -27.55 -7.32
N VAL A 52 -52.22 -27.10 -6.15
CA VAL A 52 -51.29 -25.96 -6.01
C VAL A 52 -49.89 -26.48 -6.32
N PHE A 53 -49.20 -25.80 -7.23
CA PHE A 53 -47.84 -26.13 -7.62
C PHE A 53 -46.87 -25.27 -6.81
N GLU A 54 -46.21 -25.88 -5.82
CA GLU A 54 -45.21 -25.17 -5.01
C GLU A 54 -43.82 -25.29 -5.65
N PHE A 55 -43.23 -24.15 -6.02
CA PHE A 55 -41.90 -24.06 -6.63
C PHE A 55 -40.97 -23.27 -5.73
N ALA A 56 -40.08 -23.96 -5.03
CA ALA A 56 -39.10 -23.36 -4.12
C ALA A 56 -37.69 -23.39 -4.73
N PRO A 57 -37.29 -22.41 -5.57
CA PRO A 57 -36.00 -22.42 -6.23
C PRO A 57 -34.84 -22.09 -5.28
N VAL A 58 -33.69 -22.70 -5.52
CA VAL A 58 -32.40 -22.33 -4.91
C VAL A 58 -31.46 -21.94 -6.03
N PHE A 59 -31.11 -20.65 -6.08
CA PHE A 59 -30.31 -20.12 -7.18
C PHE A 59 -28.82 -20.42 -7.04
N SER A 60 -28.21 -20.78 -8.16
CA SER A 60 -26.76 -20.73 -8.36
C SER A 60 -26.45 -19.83 -9.55
N LEU A 61 -25.55 -18.86 -9.35
CA LEU A 61 -25.17 -17.91 -10.39
C LEU A 61 -24.01 -18.44 -11.22
N THR A 62 -24.09 -18.23 -12.53
CA THR A 62 -23.04 -18.60 -13.49
C THR A 62 -22.82 -17.46 -14.48
N GLY A 63 -21.63 -17.41 -15.06
CA GLY A 63 -21.34 -16.55 -16.20
C GLY A 63 -22.15 -16.95 -17.44
N PRO A 64 -21.89 -16.29 -18.58
CA PRO A 64 -22.60 -16.56 -19.82
C PRO A 64 -22.53 -18.05 -20.21
N ASN A 65 -23.62 -18.56 -20.79
CA ASN A 65 -23.76 -19.96 -21.21
C ASN A 65 -23.63 -20.99 -20.07
N GLY A 66 -23.85 -20.59 -18.81
CA GLY A 66 -23.80 -21.50 -17.66
C GLY A 66 -22.38 -21.78 -17.15
N ALA A 67 -21.37 -21.00 -17.55
CA ALA A 67 -20.00 -21.18 -17.11
C ALA A 67 -19.84 -20.85 -15.62
N ALA A 68 -19.25 -21.76 -14.84
CA ALA A 68 -18.95 -21.49 -13.43
C ALA A 68 -17.96 -20.32 -13.29
N ALA A 69 -18.13 -19.51 -12.23
CA ALA A 69 -17.19 -18.45 -11.91
C ALA A 69 -15.77 -19.02 -11.68
N GLN A 70 -14.76 -18.37 -12.28
CA GLN A 70 -13.37 -18.80 -12.24
C GLN A 70 -12.54 -18.05 -11.18
N SER A 71 -13.10 -17.02 -10.55
CA SER A 71 -12.45 -16.22 -9.50
C SER A 71 -13.46 -15.65 -8.50
N LEU A 72 -12.97 -15.24 -7.32
CA LEU A 72 -13.79 -14.56 -6.31
C LEU A 72 -14.31 -13.22 -6.84
N ALA A 73 -13.47 -12.45 -7.55
CA ALA A 73 -13.90 -11.23 -8.21
C ALA A 73 -15.02 -11.47 -9.24
N GLN A 74 -14.96 -12.54 -10.06
CA GLN A 74 -16.05 -12.86 -10.97
C GLN A 74 -17.33 -13.26 -10.23
N ALA A 75 -17.21 -14.05 -9.16
CA ALA A 75 -18.36 -14.38 -8.32
C ALA A 75 -18.98 -13.11 -7.70
N GLY A 76 -18.15 -12.19 -7.20
CA GLY A 76 -18.60 -10.89 -6.72
C GLY A 76 -19.28 -10.04 -7.79
N ALA A 77 -18.81 -10.07 -9.04
CA ALA A 77 -19.47 -9.40 -10.16
C ALA A 77 -20.87 -9.98 -10.46
N LEU A 78 -21.01 -11.30 -10.37
CA LEU A 78 -22.29 -12.00 -10.52
C LEU A 78 -23.22 -11.70 -9.34
N ASP A 79 -22.71 -11.72 -8.12
CA ASP A 79 -23.48 -11.38 -6.92
C ASP A 79 -23.97 -9.93 -6.99
N GLU A 80 -23.11 -9.00 -7.43
CA GLU A 80 -23.48 -7.60 -7.61
C GLU A 80 -24.53 -7.41 -8.72
N ALA A 81 -24.44 -8.16 -9.82
CA ALA A 81 -25.51 -8.20 -10.80
C ALA A 81 -26.83 -8.68 -10.18
N PHE A 82 -26.77 -9.76 -9.39
CA PHE A 82 -27.97 -10.34 -8.76
C PHE A 82 -28.57 -9.40 -7.71
N ASN A 83 -27.76 -8.62 -6.99
CA ASN A 83 -28.21 -7.62 -6.04
C ASN A 83 -29.01 -6.47 -6.69
N ARG A 84 -28.91 -6.28 -8.00
CA ARG A 84 -29.68 -5.29 -8.76
C ARG A 84 -31.03 -5.80 -9.25
N VAL A 85 -31.27 -7.11 -9.16
CA VAL A 85 -32.51 -7.71 -9.64
C VAL A 85 -33.69 -7.18 -8.84
N ASN A 86 -34.59 -6.47 -9.52
CA ASN A 86 -35.82 -5.94 -8.93
C ASN A 86 -37.07 -6.63 -9.48
N ARG A 87 -36.90 -7.53 -10.45
CA ARG A 87 -38.00 -8.21 -11.10
C ARG A 87 -37.60 -9.57 -11.66
N PHE A 88 -38.50 -10.54 -11.56
CA PHE A 88 -38.41 -11.83 -12.26
C PHE A 88 -39.59 -12.00 -13.20
N ARG A 89 -39.35 -12.58 -14.37
CA ARG A 89 -40.40 -13.14 -15.23
C ARG A 89 -40.30 -14.65 -15.20
N ALA A 90 -41.41 -15.32 -14.86
CA ALA A 90 -41.52 -16.77 -14.89
C ALA A 90 -42.46 -17.18 -16.02
N ILE A 91 -41.95 -18.02 -16.92
CA ILE A 91 -42.73 -18.63 -18.01
C ILE A 91 -42.79 -20.12 -17.75
N VAL A 92 -44.00 -20.65 -17.57
CA VAL A 92 -44.27 -22.08 -17.40
C VAL A 92 -44.94 -22.61 -18.66
N ARG A 93 -44.37 -23.66 -19.25
CA ARG A 93 -44.90 -24.32 -20.44
C ARG A 93 -45.17 -25.79 -20.20
N ARG A 94 -46.22 -26.33 -20.81
CA ARG A 94 -46.45 -27.79 -20.83
C ARG A 94 -45.40 -28.46 -21.71
N VAL A 95 -44.77 -29.53 -21.22
CA VAL A 95 -43.78 -30.29 -22.01
C VAL A 95 -44.44 -30.97 -23.23
N SER A 96 -45.71 -31.37 -23.10
CA SER A 96 -46.44 -32.15 -24.11
C SER A 96 -46.71 -31.39 -25.41
N ASN A 97 -46.97 -30.08 -25.34
CA ASN A 97 -47.40 -29.28 -26.48
C ASN A 97 -46.76 -27.87 -26.54
N ASN A 98 -45.90 -27.53 -25.58
CA ASN A 98 -45.21 -26.25 -25.47
C ASN A 98 -46.12 -25.03 -25.18
N ASP A 99 -47.38 -25.26 -24.79
CA ASP A 99 -48.32 -24.20 -24.45
C ASP A 99 -47.89 -23.48 -23.17
N VAL A 100 -47.92 -22.15 -23.20
CA VAL A 100 -47.67 -21.30 -22.02
C VAL A 100 -48.90 -21.38 -21.11
N VAL A 101 -48.71 -21.86 -19.89
CA VAL A 101 -49.75 -21.94 -18.85
C VAL A 101 -49.63 -20.84 -17.80
N VAL A 102 -48.41 -20.31 -17.60
CA VAL A 102 -48.14 -19.14 -16.75
C VAL A 102 -47.11 -18.27 -17.45
N ASP A 103 -47.36 -16.95 -17.48
CA ASP A 103 -46.40 -15.91 -17.82
C ASP A 103 -46.63 -14.77 -16.84
N VAL A 104 -45.82 -14.72 -15.79
CA VAL A 104 -45.99 -13.77 -14.70
C VAL A 104 -44.72 -12.99 -14.46
N VAL A 105 -44.90 -11.71 -14.17
CA VAL A 105 -43.83 -10.81 -13.75
C VAL A 105 -44.03 -10.53 -12.26
N MET A 106 -42.95 -10.69 -11.49
CA MET A 106 -42.94 -10.53 -10.05
C MET A 106 -41.90 -9.48 -9.70
N ASP A 107 -42.34 -8.40 -9.06
CA ASP A 107 -41.43 -7.43 -8.48
C ASP A 107 -40.86 -8.00 -7.18
N VAL A 108 -39.55 -7.80 -6.99
CA VAL A 108 -38.82 -8.30 -5.84
C VAL A 108 -37.97 -7.19 -5.23
N THR A 109 -37.61 -7.34 -3.96
CA THR A 109 -36.71 -6.39 -3.29
C THR A 109 -35.26 -6.72 -3.70
N PRO A 110 -34.52 -5.80 -4.35
CA PRO A 110 -33.14 -6.05 -4.73
C PRO A 110 -32.25 -6.39 -3.52
N GLY A 111 -31.33 -7.33 -3.72
CA GLY A 111 -30.39 -7.77 -2.68
C GLY A 111 -30.99 -8.63 -1.57
N ALA A 112 -32.25 -9.09 -1.71
CA ALA A 112 -32.84 -9.98 -0.71
C ALA A 112 -32.09 -11.32 -0.62
N ASP A 113 -31.97 -11.85 0.60
CA ASP A 113 -31.34 -13.15 0.86
C ASP A 113 -32.21 -14.33 0.41
N GLN A 114 -33.51 -14.10 0.23
CA GLN A 114 -34.51 -15.09 -0.20
C GLN A 114 -35.60 -14.42 -1.05
N TYR A 115 -36.12 -15.16 -2.04
CA TYR A 115 -37.27 -14.78 -2.84
C TYR A 115 -38.29 -15.92 -2.83
N ASP A 116 -39.54 -15.60 -2.52
CA ASP A 116 -40.62 -16.58 -2.53
C ASP A 116 -41.36 -16.50 -3.87
N PHE A 117 -41.46 -17.65 -4.55
CA PHE A 117 -42.15 -17.78 -5.82
C PHE A 117 -43.35 -18.71 -5.64
N THR A 118 -44.53 -18.26 -6.05
CA THR A 118 -45.75 -19.07 -5.97
C THR A 118 -46.56 -18.86 -7.23
N PHE A 119 -46.92 -19.95 -7.90
CA PHE A 119 -47.68 -19.94 -9.14
C PHE A 119 -48.79 -20.98 -9.09
N ASP A 120 -50.00 -20.58 -9.44
CA ASP A 120 -51.10 -21.52 -9.60
C ASP A 120 -51.10 -22.08 -11.02
N VAL A 121 -50.97 -23.41 -11.16
CA VAL A 121 -50.99 -24.10 -12.45
C VAL A 121 -52.05 -25.19 -12.44
N SER A 122 -53.02 -25.10 -13.35
CA SER A 122 -53.99 -26.18 -13.55
C SER A 122 -53.34 -27.37 -14.27
N ALA A 123 -52.98 -28.41 -13.53
CA ALA A 123 -52.23 -29.57 -14.03
C ALA A 123 -52.97 -30.89 -13.84
N ALA A 124 -52.78 -31.83 -14.76
CA ALA A 124 -53.12 -33.24 -14.49
C ALA A 124 -52.10 -33.86 -13.50
N PRO A 125 -52.47 -34.90 -12.73
CA PRO A 125 -51.52 -35.60 -11.86
C PRO A 125 -50.30 -36.08 -12.64
N ASN A 126 -49.09 -35.78 -12.14
CA ASN A 126 -47.80 -36.10 -12.76
C ASN A 126 -47.55 -35.45 -14.13
N GLU A 127 -48.28 -34.38 -14.47
CA GLU A 127 -47.97 -33.60 -15.66
C GLU A 127 -46.62 -32.89 -15.53
N THR A 128 -45.85 -32.84 -16.62
CA THR A 128 -44.53 -32.20 -16.66
C THR A 128 -44.58 -30.83 -17.33
N PHE A 129 -43.84 -29.90 -16.75
CA PHE A 129 -43.72 -28.53 -17.21
C PHE A 129 -42.26 -28.14 -17.36
N THR A 130 -41.99 -27.19 -18.26
CA THR A 130 -40.73 -26.44 -18.29
C THR A 130 -40.94 -25.06 -17.68
N VAL A 131 -40.07 -24.67 -16.78
CA VAL A 131 -40.02 -23.33 -16.18
C VAL A 131 -38.77 -22.62 -16.69
N THR A 132 -38.94 -21.42 -17.23
CA THR A 132 -37.85 -20.50 -17.52
C THR A 132 -38.01 -19.27 -16.63
N LEU A 133 -36.93 -18.88 -15.96
CA LEU A 133 -36.86 -17.66 -15.17
C LEU A 133 -35.91 -16.68 -15.83
N THR A 134 -36.36 -15.45 -15.96
CA THR A 134 -35.54 -14.33 -16.43
C THR A 134 -35.55 -13.25 -15.35
N ALA A 135 -34.36 -12.78 -14.94
CA ALA A 135 -34.18 -11.78 -13.91
C ALA A 135 -33.81 -10.43 -14.52
N PHE A 136 -34.38 -9.34 -14.00
CA PHE A 136 -34.27 -8.00 -14.58
C PHE A 136 -33.90 -6.93 -13.53
N GLU A 137 -33.20 -5.90 -14.00
CA GLU A 137 -33.11 -4.58 -13.39
C GLU A 137 -33.95 -3.61 -14.25
N GLY A 138 -35.18 -3.36 -13.82
CA GLY A 138 -36.16 -2.60 -14.61
C GLY A 138 -36.54 -3.37 -15.88
N GLU A 139 -36.06 -2.89 -17.02
CA GLU A 139 -36.26 -3.53 -18.34
C GLU A 139 -34.98 -4.21 -18.86
N THR A 140 -33.87 -4.10 -18.14
CA THR A 140 -32.60 -4.73 -18.51
C THR A 140 -32.55 -6.15 -17.98
N GLU A 141 -32.44 -7.13 -18.87
CA GLU A 141 -32.19 -8.51 -18.50
C GLU A 141 -30.80 -8.65 -17.88
N LEU A 142 -30.68 -9.39 -16.78
CA LEU A 142 -29.42 -9.66 -16.09
C LEU A 142 -29.08 -11.15 -16.10
N PHE A 143 -30.09 -12.01 -15.93
CA PHE A 143 -29.91 -13.46 -15.92
C PHE A 143 -31.06 -14.19 -16.59
N GLU A 144 -30.74 -15.36 -17.13
CA GLU A 144 -31.71 -16.32 -17.66
C GLU A 144 -31.40 -17.73 -17.16
N SER A 145 -32.43 -18.50 -16.79
CA SER A 145 -32.29 -19.92 -16.50
C SER A 145 -32.38 -20.77 -17.76
N ALA A 146 -31.69 -21.91 -17.78
CA ALA A 146 -32.07 -22.98 -18.70
C ALA A 146 -33.52 -23.44 -18.40
N ALA A 147 -34.17 -24.10 -19.36
CA ALA A 147 -35.51 -24.65 -19.15
C ALA A 147 -35.47 -25.76 -18.08
N ILE A 148 -36.18 -25.55 -16.97
CA ILE A 148 -36.19 -26.44 -15.80
C ILE A 148 -37.38 -27.37 -15.90
N THR A 149 -37.16 -28.68 -15.96
CA THR A 149 -38.27 -29.63 -15.96
C THR A 149 -38.77 -29.87 -14.54
N VAL A 150 -40.05 -29.61 -14.32
CA VAL A 150 -40.75 -29.86 -13.05
C VAL A 150 -41.94 -30.77 -13.29
N THR A 151 -42.28 -31.60 -12.30
CA THR A 151 -43.44 -32.50 -12.37
C THR A 151 -44.47 -32.06 -11.33
N ALA A 152 -45.71 -31.90 -11.74
CA ALA A 152 -46.80 -31.59 -10.82
C ALA A 152 -47.02 -32.77 -9.86
N THR A 153 -46.77 -32.53 -8.58
CA THR A 153 -47.11 -33.46 -7.51
C THR A 153 -48.56 -33.18 -7.08
N PRO A 154 -49.42 -34.20 -6.99
CA PRO A 154 -50.75 -34.03 -6.42
C PRO A 154 -50.62 -33.57 -4.97
N VAL A 155 -51.25 -32.44 -4.62
CA VAL A 155 -51.43 -32.07 -3.22
C VAL A 155 -52.28 -33.16 -2.58
N ALA A 156 -51.71 -33.96 -1.67
CA ALA A 156 -52.48 -34.92 -0.91
C ALA A 156 -53.58 -34.14 -0.16
N ALA A 157 -54.85 -34.49 -0.40
CA ALA A 157 -55.98 -33.91 0.31
C ALA A 157 -55.71 -34.01 1.81
N ALA A 158 -55.72 -32.87 2.51
CA ALA A 158 -55.47 -32.78 3.94
C ALA A 158 -56.32 -33.82 4.68
N GLY A 159 -55.65 -34.87 5.18
CA GLY A 159 -56.31 -36.08 5.61
C GLY A 159 -55.55 -36.91 6.64
N ASP A 160 -54.53 -36.37 7.30
CA ASP A 160 -54.07 -36.75 8.64
C ASP A 160 -52.88 -35.89 9.07
N GLY A 161 -52.96 -35.31 10.26
CA GLY A 161 -51.91 -34.48 10.83
C GLY A 161 -50.71 -35.32 11.27
N SER A 162 -49.84 -35.73 10.34
CA SER A 162 -48.46 -36.15 10.64
C SER A 162 -47.68 -36.43 9.35
N GLY A 163 -47.27 -35.37 8.66
CA GLY A 163 -46.34 -35.49 7.54
C GLY A 163 -45.76 -34.13 7.22
N GLY A 164 -44.62 -33.80 7.81
CA GLY A 164 -43.82 -32.66 7.38
C GLY A 164 -43.34 -32.89 5.94
N GLY A 165 -44.19 -32.57 4.96
CA GLY A 165 -43.82 -32.49 3.56
C GLY A 165 -42.83 -31.35 3.42
N GLY A 166 -41.54 -31.67 3.57
CA GLY A 166 -40.48 -30.70 3.33
C GLY A 166 -40.57 -30.26 1.88
N THR A 167 -40.71 -28.95 1.65
CA THR A 167 -40.56 -28.32 0.35
C THR A 167 -39.25 -28.80 -0.28
N THR A 168 -39.31 -29.63 -1.31
CA THR A 168 -38.11 -30.09 -2.02
C THR A 168 -37.56 -28.90 -2.80
N SER A 169 -36.47 -28.31 -2.31
CA SER A 169 -35.85 -27.17 -2.96
C SER A 169 -35.37 -27.55 -4.37
N THR A 170 -35.75 -26.79 -5.39
CA THR A 170 -35.35 -27.05 -6.77
C THR A 170 -34.11 -26.23 -7.10
N PRO A 171 -32.94 -26.84 -7.37
CA PRO A 171 -31.75 -26.07 -7.76
C PRO A 171 -31.98 -25.42 -9.13
N VAL A 172 -31.70 -24.12 -9.22
CA VAL A 172 -31.87 -23.33 -10.43
C VAL A 172 -30.57 -22.61 -10.78
N THR A 173 -30.01 -22.92 -11.94
CA THR A 173 -28.87 -22.18 -12.47
C THR A 173 -29.34 -20.97 -13.25
N LEU A 174 -28.87 -19.78 -12.84
CA LEU A 174 -29.06 -18.52 -13.56
C LEU A 174 -27.76 -18.18 -14.28
N ALA A 175 -27.81 -18.12 -15.61
CA ALA A 175 -26.69 -17.71 -16.44
C ALA A 175 -26.76 -16.21 -16.70
N TYR A 176 -25.63 -15.52 -16.55
CA TYR A 176 -25.55 -14.09 -16.82
C TYR A 176 -25.80 -13.79 -18.29
N SER A 177 -26.81 -12.97 -18.57
CA SER A 177 -27.23 -12.55 -19.91
C SER A 177 -27.29 -11.02 -20.08
N GLY A 178 -26.86 -10.26 -19.06
CA GLY A 178 -26.97 -8.81 -19.02
C GLY A 178 -25.86 -8.00 -19.72
N PRO A 179 -25.73 -6.70 -19.37
CA PRO A 179 -24.78 -5.78 -20.00
C PRO A 179 -23.34 -6.30 -20.01
N GLY A 180 -22.64 -6.17 -21.14
CA GLY A 180 -21.25 -6.59 -21.26
C GLY A 180 -21.03 -8.07 -21.55
N VAL A 181 -22.07 -8.88 -21.79
CA VAL A 181 -21.94 -10.28 -22.27
C VAL A 181 -21.12 -10.37 -23.56
N THR A 182 -21.25 -9.38 -24.46
CA THR A 182 -20.51 -9.31 -25.72
C THR A 182 -19.24 -8.48 -25.63
N ALA A 183 -18.85 -8.03 -24.43
CA ALA A 183 -17.62 -7.30 -24.22
C ALA A 183 -16.40 -8.16 -24.55
N THR A 184 -15.35 -7.50 -25.04
CA THR A 184 -14.08 -8.15 -25.38
C THR A 184 -12.94 -7.73 -24.47
N SER A 185 -13.07 -6.60 -23.77
CA SER A 185 -12.07 -6.13 -22.81
C SER A 185 -12.70 -5.33 -21.68
N VAL A 186 -11.93 -5.20 -20.60
CA VAL A 186 -12.16 -4.25 -19.51
C VAL A 186 -10.87 -3.49 -19.27
N GLU A 187 -10.98 -2.22 -18.96
CA GLU A 187 -9.88 -1.34 -18.58
C GLU A 187 -10.11 -0.79 -17.18
N VAL A 188 -9.04 -0.42 -16.49
CA VAL A 188 -9.11 0.23 -15.17
C VAL A 188 -8.34 1.54 -15.20
N SER A 189 -8.94 2.59 -14.65
CA SER A 189 -8.33 3.92 -14.57
C SER A 189 -8.55 4.53 -13.18
N PRO A 190 -7.50 5.12 -12.57
CA PRO A 190 -6.10 5.10 -13.02
C PRO A 190 -5.47 3.69 -12.93
N THR A 191 -4.39 3.44 -13.68
CA THR A 191 -3.63 2.17 -13.61
C THR A 191 -2.67 2.12 -12.42
N GLN A 192 -2.43 3.26 -11.78
CA GLN A 192 -1.62 3.42 -10.57
C GLN A 192 -2.35 4.35 -9.61
N LEU A 193 -2.39 3.99 -8.34
CA LEU A 193 -2.99 4.78 -7.28
C LEU A 193 -2.04 4.86 -6.08
N VAL A 194 -1.64 6.06 -5.72
CA VAL A 194 -0.78 6.30 -4.54
C VAL A 194 -1.64 6.88 -3.42
N LEU A 195 -1.56 6.28 -2.23
CA LEU A 195 -2.33 6.64 -1.04
C LEU A 195 -1.41 6.74 0.18
N ALA A 196 -1.80 7.56 1.15
CA ALA A 196 -1.32 7.43 2.51
C ALA A 196 -2.16 6.40 3.29
N PRO A 197 -1.65 5.81 4.37
CA PRO A 197 -2.47 4.99 5.28
C PRO A 197 -3.73 5.74 5.74
N ALA A 198 -4.85 5.02 5.86
CA ALA A 198 -6.17 5.54 6.21
C ALA A 198 -6.76 6.59 5.24
N ARG A 199 -6.20 6.72 4.03
CA ARG A 199 -6.77 7.53 2.93
C ARG A 199 -7.38 6.63 1.88
N SER A 200 -8.30 7.18 1.10
CA SER A 200 -8.98 6.48 0.02
C SER A 200 -8.79 7.16 -1.32
N GLY A 201 -8.88 6.37 -2.38
CA GLY A 201 -8.97 6.81 -3.78
C GLY A 201 -9.95 5.94 -4.54
N THR A 202 -10.22 6.27 -5.80
CA THR A 202 -11.19 5.55 -6.62
C THR A 202 -10.53 5.00 -7.87
N LEU A 203 -10.90 3.78 -8.23
CA LEU A 203 -10.62 3.13 -9.49
C LEU A 203 -11.93 2.95 -10.24
N THR A 204 -11.91 3.23 -11.54
CA THR A 204 -13.05 3.08 -12.43
C THR A 204 -12.76 1.97 -13.42
N GLY A 205 -13.64 0.97 -13.49
CA GLY A 205 -13.62 -0.05 -14.52
C GLY A 205 -14.46 0.37 -15.72
N THR A 206 -13.89 0.30 -16.93
CA THR A 206 -14.58 0.61 -18.19
C THR A 206 -14.63 -0.65 -19.04
N VAL A 207 -15.83 -1.11 -19.40
CA VAL A 207 -16.03 -2.34 -20.19
C VAL A 207 -16.26 -1.97 -21.64
N LEU A 208 -15.56 -2.64 -22.55
CA LEU A 208 -15.46 -2.25 -23.96
C LEU A 208 -15.87 -3.39 -24.90
N ALA A 209 -16.53 -3.04 -25.99
CA ALA A 209 -16.76 -3.94 -27.13
C ALA A 209 -15.54 -3.97 -28.06
N SER A 210 -15.57 -4.84 -29.07
CA SER A 210 -14.46 -5.02 -30.00
C SER A 210 -14.14 -3.78 -30.84
N ASP A 211 -15.10 -2.88 -31.01
CA ASP A 211 -14.97 -1.61 -31.73
C ASP A 211 -14.57 -0.43 -30.81
N GLY A 212 -14.36 -0.68 -29.52
CA GLY A 212 -14.02 0.35 -28.52
C GLY A 212 -15.22 1.10 -27.93
N THR A 213 -16.46 0.74 -28.28
CA THR A 213 -17.64 1.29 -27.62
C THR A 213 -17.74 0.84 -26.16
N THR A 214 -18.19 1.73 -25.27
CA THR A 214 -18.31 1.46 -23.85
C THR A 214 -19.68 0.86 -23.52
N PHE A 215 -19.70 -0.14 -22.64
CA PHE A 215 -20.92 -0.62 -22.02
C PHE A 215 -21.21 0.18 -20.74
N SER A 216 -22.46 0.58 -20.56
CA SER A 216 -22.93 1.17 -19.31
C SER A 216 -23.51 0.10 -18.37
N ASN A 217 -23.50 0.40 -17.08
CA ASN A 217 -24.15 -0.41 -16.03
C ASN A 217 -23.69 -1.88 -15.95
N VAL A 218 -22.50 -2.21 -16.46
CA VAL A 218 -21.93 -3.54 -16.26
C VAL A 218 -21.60 -3.71 -14.78
N PRO A 219 -22.10 -4.75 -14.10
CA PRO A 219 -21.74 -5.04 -12.72
C PRO A 219 -20.29 -5.52 -12.66
N LEU A 220 -19.52 -5.00 -11.71
CA LEU A 220 -18.08 -5.24 -11.62
C LEU A 220 -17.73 -5.80 -10.24
N GLY A 221 -16.92 -6.85 -10.22
CA GLY A 221 -16.32 -7.37 -9.00
C GLY A 221 -14.92 -6.83 -8.80
N TRP A 222 -14.58 -6.55 -7.55
CA TRP A 222 -13.30 -5.96 -7.16
C TRP A 222 -12.59 -6.84 -6.14
N GLU A 223 -11.29 -7.01 -6.32
CA GLU A 223 -10.45 -7.80 -5.41
C GLU A 223 -9.08 -7.14 -5.25
N THR A 224 -8.49 -7.24 -4.06
CA THR A 224 -7.12 -6.79 -3.76
C THR A 224 -6.23 -8.00 -3.51
N GLY A 225 -4.98 -7.91 -3.98
CA GLY A 225 -3.98 -8.96 -3.76
C GLY A 225 -3.47 -9.03 -2.31
N ALA A 226 -3.68 -7.98 -1.51
CA ALA A 226 -3.21 -7.88 -0.14
C ALA A 226 -4.08 -6.93 0.70
N ASP A 227 -5.10 -7.49 1.37
CA ASP A 227 -6.00 -6.76 2.28
C ASP A 227 -5.27 -6.04 3.43
N ALA A 228 -4.09 -6.53 3.82
CA ALA A 228 -3.26 -5.89 4.85
C ALA A 228 -2.64 -4.56 4.37
N VAL A 229 -2.54 -4.34 3.06
CA VAL A 229 -1.99 -3.11 2.45
C VAL A 229 -3.11 -2.18 2.03
N ALA A 230 -4.10 -2.68 1.28
CA ALA A 230 -5.26 -1.90 0.86
C ALA A 230 -6.48 -2.79 0.64
N THR A 231 -7.66 -2.29 0.96
CA THR A 231 -8.95 -2.93 0.69
C THR A 231 -9.68 -2.21 -0.45
N VAL A 232 -10.56 -2.90 -1.17
CA VAL A 232 -11.38 -2.31 -2.23
C VAL A 232 -12.84 -2.70 -2.07
N VAL A 233 -13.74 -1.72 -2.20
CA VAL A 233 -15.19 -1.90 -2.24
C VAL A 233 -15.74 -1.01 -3.33
N ASP A 234 -16.41 -1.59 -4.34
CA ASP A 234 -17.04 -0.85 -5.45
C ASP A 234 -16.11 0.17 -6.12
N GLY A 235 -14.86 -0.23 -6.38
CA GLY A 235 -13.83 0.64 -6.96
C GLY A 235 -13.23 1.66 -5.98
N THR A 236 -13.80 1.85 -4.79
CA THR A 236 -13.19 2.67 -3.73
C THR A 236 -12.13 1.88 -3.01
N VAL A 237 -10.88 2.32 -3.14
CA VAL A 237 -9.70 1.71 -2.50
C VAL A 237 -9.37 2.49 -1.23
N ALA A 238 -9.22 1.79 -0.11
CA ALA A 238 -8.75 2.37 1.15
C ALA A 238 -7.37 1.81 1.50
N GLY A 239 -6.40 2.70 1.73
CA GLY A 239 -5.06 2.34 2.19
C GLY A 239 -5.09 1.93 3.66
N VAL A 240 -4.55 0.74 3.97
CA VAL A 240 -4.54 0.15 5.31
C VAL A 240 -3.18 0.36 5.97
N ALA A 241 -2.10 -0.11 5.34
CA ALA A 241 -0.74 -0.02 5.85
C ALA A 241 0.28 0.16 4.73
N ASP A 242 1.47 0.64 5.06
CA ASP A 242 2.57 0.83 4.10
C ASP A 242 2.84 -0.46 3.32
N GLY A 243 2.87 -0.37 1.99
CA GLY A 243 3.10 -1.52 1.12
C GLY A 243 2.61 -1.33 -0.31
N LEU A 244 2.80 -2.39 -1.10
CA LEU A 244 2.44 -2.46 -2.52
C LEU A 244 1.43 -3.60 -2.72
N THR A 245 0.37 -3.35 -3.49
CA THR A 245 -0.60 -4.38 -3.88
C THR A 245 -1.18 -4.12 -5.27
N GLN A 246 -1.85 -5.10 -5.86
CA GLN A 246 -2.66 -4.94 -7.07
C GLN A 246 -4.14 -5.02 -6.71
N VAL A 247 -4.94 -4.16 -7.32
CA VAL A 247 -6.40 -4.29 -7.35
C VAL A 247 -6.82 -4.79 -8.71
N THR A 248 -7.67 -5.83 -8.74
CA THR A 248 -8.21 -6.44 -9.95
C THR A 248 -9.69 -6.13 -10.04
N VAL A 249 -10.11 -5.60 -11.19
CA VAL A 249 -11.53 -5.49 -11.58
C VAL A 249 -11.88 -6.65 -12.50
N THR A 250 -13.04 -7.28 -12.28
CA THR A 250 -13.51 -8.42 -13.07
C THR A 250 -14.97 -8.24 -13.49
N THR A 251 -15.27 -8.53 -14.75
CA THR A 251 -16.65 -8.55 -15.28
C THR A 251 -17.35 -9.88 -14.98
N PRO A 252 -18.68 -9.99 -15.11
CA PRO A 252 -19.39 -11.26 -14.93
C PRO A 252 -18.97 -12.31 -15.97
N THR A 253 -18.47 -11.87 -17.12
CA THR A 253 -17.90 -12.71 -18.18
C THR A 253 -16.48 -13.20 -17.90
N GLY A 254 -15.82 -12.67 -16.85
CA GLY A 254 -14.47 -13.05 -16.43
C GLY A 254 -13.35 -12.24 -17.06
N LEU A 255 -13.64 -11.14 -17.77
CA LEU A 255 -12.61 -10.21 -18.25
C LEU A 255 -11.99 -9.48 -17.07
N GLN A 256 -10.68 -9.25 -17.09
CA GLN A 256 -9.95 -8.63 -15.98
C GLN A 256 -9.07 -7.47 -16.41
N ALA A 257 -8.96 -6.47 -15.54
CA ALA A 257 -7.94 -5.43 -15.59
C ALA A 257 -7.36 -5.18 -14.19
N ARG A 258 -6.14 -4.63 -14.13
CA ARG A 258 -5.40 -4.46 -12.86
C ARG A 258 -4.80 -3.08 -12.74
N ALA A 259 -4.82 -2.56 -11.51
CA ALA A 259 -4.15 -1.32 -11.13
C ALA A 259 -3.18 -1.59 -9.96
N TRP A 260 -2.04 -0.92 -9.97
CA TRP A 260 -1.12 -0.93 -8.83
C TRP A 260 -1.58 0.08 -7.77
N VAL A 261 -1.53 -0.34 -6.51
CA VAL A 261 -1.81 0.51 -5.35
C VAL A 261 -0.57 0.59 -4.48
N TYR A 262 -0.10 1.81 -4.26
CA TYR A 262 1.06 2.15 -3.45
C TYR A 262 0.55 2.83 -2.19
N VAL A 263 0.71 2.19 -1.04
CA VAL A 263 0.41 2.83 0.24
C VAL A 263 1.73 3.25 0.86
N VAL A 264 1.98 4.55 0.91
CA VAL A 264 3.27 5.13 1.27
C VAL A 264 3.12 5.94 2.55
N ALA A 265 3.67 5.42 3.64
CA ALA A 265 3.73 6.10 4.93
C ALA A 265 4.94 7.02 5.04
N GLY A 266 4.92 7.88 6.05
CA GLY A 266 6.01 8.80 6.36
C GLY A 266 5.79 10.23 5.87
N GLU A 267 6.62 11.12 6.39
CA GLU A 267 6.62 12.54 6.08
C GLU A 267 7.74 12.82 5.06
N LEU A 268 7.43 13.65 4.07
CA LEU A 268 8.30 14.01 2.96
C LEU A 268 8.48 15.52 2.96
N ALA A 269 9.74 15.97 3.07
CA ALA A 269 10.14 17.31 2.69
C ALA A 269 10.46 17.34 1.19
N TYR A 270 10.14 18.43 0.52
CA TYR A 270 10.42 18.63 -0.90
C TYR A 270 10.42 20.11 -1.24
N VAL A 271 10.90 20.45 -2.43
CA VAL A 271 10.90 21.81 -2.95
C VAL A 271 9.84 21.92 -4.05
N SER A 272 9.00 22.96 -3.99
CA SER A 272 8.03 23.27 -5.04
C SER A 272 7.93 24.77 -5.23
N GLY A 273 8.11 25.24 -6.47
CA GLY A 273 8.14 26.68 -6.78
C GLY A 273 9.18 27.45 -5.96
N GLY A 274 10.33 26.83 -5.65
CA GLY A 274 11.36 27.38 -4.78
C GLY A 274 11.04 27.40 -3.28
N SER A 275 9.85 26.96 -2.87
CA SER A 275 9.46 26.88 -1.46
C SER A 275 9.72 25.49 -0.89
N LEU A 276 10.25 25.44 0.33
CA LEU A 276 10.38 24.21 1.10
C LEU A 276 9.01 23.82 1.66
N GLN A 277 8.56 22.62 1.34
CA GLN A 277 7.26 22.07 1.72
C GLN A 277 7.44 20.77 2.48
N VAL A 278 6.51 20.46 3.38
CA VAL A 278 6.45 19.19 4.11
C VAL A 278 5.02 18.65 4.09
N ARG A 279 4.85 17.36 3.79
CA ARG A 279 3.55 16.66 3.80
C ARG A 279 3.69 15.15 4.00
N GLY A 280 2.58 14.42 4.12
CA GLY A 280 2.59 12.95 4.02
C GLY A 280 2.97 12.46 2.62
N ALA A 281 3.89 11.50 2.51
CA ALA A 281 4.42 11.04 1.23
C ALA A 281 3.33 10.53 0.28
N GLY A 282 2.41 9.68 0.78
CA GLY A 282 1.26 9.18 0.04
C GLY A 282 0.14 10.20 -0.23
N GLY A 283 0.33 11.47 0.15
CA GLY A 283 -0.64 12.55 -0.03
C GLY A 283 -1.05 13.22 1.29
N GLY A 284 -1.86 14.27 1.17
CA GLY A 284 -2.29 15.13 2.29
C GLY A 284 -1.90 16.59 2.06
N ASP A 285 -2.31 17.44 2.99
CA ASP A 285 -2.05 18.88 2.91
C ASP A 285 -0.57 19.18 3.14
N ALA A 286 -0.02 20.10 2.34
CA ALA A 286 1.34 20.56 2.46
C ALA A 286 1.45 21.76 3.39
N THR A 287 2.54 21.80 4.16
CA THR A 287 2.91 22.94 5.01
C THR A 287 4.21 23.57 4.49
N THR A 288 4.15 24.86 4.18
CA THR A 288 5.35 25.65 3.80
C THR A 288 6.25 25.85 5.01
N ARG A 289 7.55 25.59 4.86
CA ARG A 289 8.59 25.74 5.88
C ARG A 289 9.69 26.75 5.52
N GLY A 290 9.70 27.28 4.31
CA GLY A 290 10.71 28.24 3.86
C GLY A 290 10.58 28.60 2.38
N GLY A 291 11.32 29.61 1.94
CA GLY A 291 11.41 30.08 0.55
C GLY A 291 12.85 30.07 0.04
N ASP A 292 13.01 30.15 -1.28
CA ASP A 292 14.31 30.07 -1.98
C ASP A 292 15.17 28.88 -1.53
N ALA A 293 14.51 27.73 -1.35
CA ALA A 293 15.08 26.53 -0.77
C ALA A 293 15.48 25.51 -1.83
N SER A 294 16.59 24.80 -1.59
CA SER A 294 16.99 23.61 -2.33
C SER A 294 17.61 22.56 -1.40
N ALA A 295 17.73 21.32 -1.88
CA ALA A 295 18.42 20.22 -1.20
C ALA A 295 18.08 20.08 0.31
N PRO A 296 16.81 19.83 0.67
CA PRO A 296 16.44 19.63 2.06
C PRO A 296 17.11 18.37 2.62
N ALA A 297 17.47 18.40 3.89
CA ALA A 297 18.09 17.29 4.61
C ALA A 297 17.60 17.25 6.06
N TRP A 298 17.13 16.09 6.51
CA TRP A 298 16.76 15.88 7.90
C TRP A 298 17.97 15.48 8.75
N SER A 299 17.95 15.85 10.03
CA SER A 299 18.77 15.17 11.04
C SER A 299 18.37 13.68 11.12
N PRO A 300 19.28 12.77 11.52
CA PRO A 300 18.99 11.32 11.54
C PRO A 300 17.83 10.91 12.45
N ASP A 301 17.53 11.71 13.48
CA ASP A 301 16.40 11.53 14.39
C ASP A 301 15.08 12.15 13.88
N GLY A 302 15.12 12.84 12.74
CA GLY A 302 13.99 13.56 12.15
C GLY A 302 13.56 14.80 12.94
N GLY A 303 14.35 15.22 13.93
CA GLY A 303 14.03 16.36 14.80
C GLY A 303 14.26 17.73 14.15
N GLN A 304 15.21 17.83 13.22
CA GLN A 304 15.56 19.07 12.53
C GLN A 304 15.56 18.88 11.02
N LEU A 305 15.11 19.93 10.31
CA LEU A 305 15.14 20.01 8.86
C LEU A 305 16.06 21.17 8.47
N TYR A 306 17.02 20.86 7.60
CA TYR A 306 17.93 21.81 7.00
C TYR A 306 17.62 21.95 5.51
N HIS A 307 18.01 23.07 4.92
CA HIS A 307 17.91 23.32 3.49
C HIS A 307 19.02 24.27 3.06
N VAL A 308 19.26 24.36 1.76
CA VAL A 308 20.17 25.34 1.17
C VAL A 308 19.36 26.56 0.72
N SER A 309 19.81 27.75 1.11
CA SER A 309 19.29 29.02 0.61
C SER A 309 20.45 30.02 0.50
N GLY A 310 20.53 30.75 -0.63
CA GLY A 310 21.62 31.69 -0.91
C GLY A 310 23.02 31.06 -0.91
N GLY A 311 23.14 29.76 -1.21
CA GLY A 311 24.42 29.03 -1.19
C GLY A 311 24.92 28.65 0.21
N SER A 312 24.07 28.76 1.23
CA SER A 312 24.37 28.32 2.59
C SER A 312 23.31 27.36 3.12
N VAL A 313 23.75 26.40 3.93
CA VAL A 313 22.88 25.51 4.70
C VAL A 313 22.29 26.28 5.87
N GLN A 314 20.97 26.17 6.06
CA GLN A 314 20.22 26.82 7.11
C GLN A 314 19.25 25.83 7.76
N ALA A 315 19.03 25.94 9.06
CA ALA A 315 17.89 25.29 9.69
C ALA A 315 16.59 25.99 9.26
N VAL A 316 15.46 25.27 9.24
CA VAL A 316 14.13 25.89 9.08
C VAL A 316 13.96 27.00 10.13
N ASP A 317 13.55 28.19 9.68
CA ASP A 317 13.42 29.42 10.48
C ASP A 317 14.70 29.91 11.19
N GLY A 318 15.87 29.39 10.79
CA GLY A 318 17.17 29.71 11.37
C GLY A 318 18.00 30.69 10.54
N ALA A 319 19.16 31.07 11.08
CA ALA A 319 20.18 31.78 10.33
C ALA A 319 21.01 30.82 9.46
N ALA A 320 21.77 31.37 8.51
CA ALA A 320 22.78 30.61 7.78
C ALA A 320 23.82 30.01 8.75
N LEU A 321 24.07 28.71 8.61
CA LEU A 321 24.97 27.94 9.47
C LEU A 321 26.33 27.76 8.80
N VAL A 322 26.33 27.21 7.58
CA VAL A 322 27.56 26.84 6.89
C VAL A 322 27.39 27.01 5.38
N GLU A 323 28.36 27.66 4.71
CA GLU A 323 28.35 27.79 3.25
C GLU A 323 28.45 26.40 2.58
N GLY A 324 27.81 26.22 1.43
CA GLY A 324 27.88 25.01 0.63
C GLY A 324 26.51 24.48 0.19
N SER A 325 26.55 23.37 -0.53
CA SER A 325 25.38 22.67 -1.06
C SER A 325 25.32 21.21 -0.61
N SER A 326 24.22 20.53 -0.93
CA SER A 326 24.04 19.09 -0.70
C SER A 326 24.33 18.64 0.75
N PRO A 327 23.66 19.25 1.76
CA PRO A 327 23.94 18.94 3.15
C PRO A 327 23.64 17.48 3.48
N SER A 328 24.51 16.89 4.30
CA SER A 328 24.27 15.61 4.98
C SER A 328 24.67 15.74 6.44
N VAL A 329 23.79 15.27 7.34
CA VAL A 329 24.00 15.30 8.79
C VAL A 329 24.62 13.97 9.23
N SER A 330 25.64 14.03 10.09
CA SER A 330 26.31 12.83 10.64
C SER A 330 25.32 11.95 11.41
N PRO A 331 25.54 10.62 11.49
CA PRO A 331 24.60 9.71 12.15
C PRO A 331 24.34 10.04 13.64
N ASP A 332 25.29 10.68 14.30
CA ASP A 332 25.18 11.16 15.69
C ASP A 332 24.56 12.56 15.82
N GLY A 333 24.23 13.22 14.70
CA GLY A 333 23.60 14.53 14.66
C GLY A 333 24.52 15.71 14.96
N THR A 334 25.83 15.51 15.10
CA THR A 334 26.74 16.54 15.61
C THR A 334 27.46 17.34 14.52
N LYS A 335 27.45 16.88 13.26
CA LYS A 335 28.23 17.48 12.17
C LYS A 335 27.46 17.55 10.86
N PHE A 336 27.82 18.53 10.04
CA PHE A 336 27.48 18.58 8.63
C PHE A 336 28.63 18.05 7.77
N ALA A 337 28.27 17.41 6.66
CA ALA A 337 29.07 17.34 5.46
C ALA A 337 28.36 18.14 4.36
N VAL A 338 29.08 19.04 3.70
CA VAL A 338 28.58 19.90 2.62
C VAL A 338 29.54 19.90 1.44
N GLU A 339 29.04 20.18 0.26
CA GLU A 339 29.86 20.36 -0.92
C GLU A 339 30.23 21.84 -1.12
N ARG A 340 31.51 22.09 -1.46
CA ARG A 340 31.99 23.37 -2.00
C ARG A 340 32.96 23.12 -3.13
N SER A 341 32.60 23.54 -4.34
CA SER A 341 33.47 23.48 -5.53
C SER A 341 34.09 22.09 -5.78
N GLY A 342 33.28 21.02 -5.67
CA GLY A 342 33.74 19.64 -5.89
C GLY A 342 34.61 19.07 -4.77
N ARG A 343 34.52 19.62 -3.56
CA ARG A 343 35.16 19.10 -2.35
C ARG A 343 34.18 19.08 -1.18
N VAL A 344 34.30 18.08 -0.32
CA VAL A 344 33.55 17.99 0.93
C VAL A 344 34.15 18.92 1.97
N PHE A 345 33.30 19.62 2.70
CA PHE A 345 33.64 20.37 3.91
C PHE A 345 32.83 19.83 5.07
N PHE A 346 33.47 19.74 6.22
CA PHE A 346 32.83 19.36 7.47
C PHE A 346 32.66 20.57 8.37
N ALA A 347 31.55 20.66 9.07
CA ALA A 347 31.33 21.67 10.11
C ALA A 347 30.60 21.04 11.30
N ASN A 348 30.67 21.68 12.46
CA ASN A 348 29.77 21.35 13.55
C ASN A 348 28.31 21.67 13.14
N ILE A 349 27.34 21.03 13.78
CA ILE A 349 25.91 21.23 13.46
C ILE A 349 25.44 22.67 13.70
N ASP A 350 26.17 23.45 14.51
CA ASP A 350 25.95 24.88 14.73
C ASP A 350 26.61 25.77 13.66
N GLY A 351 27.29 25.18 12.67
CA GLY A 351 27.98 25.87 11.58
C GLY A 351 29.44 26.25 11.87
N THR A 352 29.92 26.05 13.10
CA THR A 352 31.29 26.40 13.48
C THR A 352 32.32 25.40 12.95
N ASN A 353 33.59 25.82 12.95
CA ASN A 353 34.75 25.00 12.61
C ASN A 353 34.62 24.30 11.24
N ALA A 354 34.37 25.08 10.19
CA ALA A 354 34.35 24.54 8.84
C ALA A 354 35.76 24.11 8.39
N THR A 355 35.94 22.81 8.12
CA THR A 355 37.24 22.19 7.77
C THR A 355 37.12 21.47 6.44
N ALA A 356 38.14 21.62 5.59
CA ALA A 356 38.20 20.92 4.30
C ALA A 356 38.36 19.41 4.51
N GLY A 357 37.55 18.62 3.81
CA GLY A 357 37.57 17.16 3.80
C GLY A 357 38.00 16.58 2.43
N PRO A 358 37.57 15.35 2.12
CA PRO A 358 37.96 14.66 0.89
C PRO A 358 37.44 15.34 -0.38
N SER A 359 38.11 15.10 -1.52
CA SER A 359 37.60 15.54 -2.82
C SER A 359 36.33 14.76 -3.22
N GLY A 360 35.42 15.42 -3.93
CA GLY A 360 34.15 14.85 -4.37
C GLY A 360 32.95 15.76 -4.10
N SER A 361 31.83 15.44 -4.71
CA SER A 361 30.55 16.16 -4.65
C SER A 361 29.47 15.36 -3.94
N GLU A 362 28.33 16.01 -3.63
CA GLU A 362 27.12 15.37 -3.10
C GLU A 362 27.37 14.43 -1.89
N PRO A 363 28.02 14.91 -0.82
CA PRO A 363 28.41 14.05 0.30
C PRO A 363 27.21 13.44 1.02
N VAL A 364 27.38 12.19 1.47
CA VAL A 364 26.40 11.48 2.30
C VAL A 364 27.14 10.73 3.38
N TRP A 365 26.79 10.95 4.63
CA TRP A 365 27.32 10.10 5.68
C TRP A 365 26.92 8.64 5.44
N ASP A 366 27.92 7.76 5.44
CA ASP A 366 27.71 6.32 5.35
C ASP A 366 27.66 5.70 6.75
N ASP A 367 28.62 6.05 7.58
CA ASP A 367 28.70 5.67 8.97
C ASP A 367 29.39 6.78 9.76
N ALA A 368 29.75 6.53 11.01
CA ALA A 368 30.41 7.55 11.84
C ALA A 368 31.81 7.93 11.34
N SER A 369 32.45 7.10 10.52
CA SER A 369 33.86 7.23 10.08
C SER A 369 34.01 7.52 8.58
N SER A 370 32.95 7.34 7.79
CA SER A 370 33.04 7.42 6.33
C SER A 370 31.87 8.14 5.67
N VAL A 371 32.18 8.73 4.52
CA VAL A 371 31.26 9.51 3.68
C VAL A 371 31.27 8.92 2.27
N LEU A 372 30.10 8.86 1.64
CA LEU A 372 29.93 8.62 0.23
C LEU A 372 30.09 9.94 -0.52
N VAL A 373 30.89 9.94 -1.59
CA VAL A 373 31.08 11.09 -2.47
C VAL A 373 30.90 10.69 -3.93
N SER A 374 30.40 11.61 -4.74
CA SER A 374 30.36 11.49 -6.20
C SER A 374 31.54 12.23 -6.86
N GLY A 375 31.80 11.93 -8.14
CA GLY A 375 32.94 12.50 -8.89
C GLY A 375 33.35 11.66 -10.11
N GLY A 376 32.36 11.12 -10.82
CA GLY A 376 32.55 10.14 -11.91
C GLY A 376 32.35 8.67 -11.48
N SER A 377 32.28 8.42 -10.17
CA SER A 377 31.83 7.19 -9.53
C SER A 377 31.36 7.52 -8.12
N ILE A 378 30.57 6.64 -7.49
CA ILE A 378 30.31 6.73 -6.05
C ILE A 378 31.43 6.01 -5.32
N GLN A 379 32.10 6.74 -4.43
CA GLN A 379 33.18 6.21 -3.60
C GLN A 379 32.85 6.42 -2.13
N ARG A 380 33.22 5.43 -1.31
CA ARG A 380 33.30 5.57 0.14
C ARG A 380 34.70 6.05 0.50
N VAL A 381 34.80 7.06 1.36
CA VAL A 381 36.05 7.70 1.77
C VAL A 381 35.99 8.12 3.24
N ARG A 382 37.13 8.11 3.93
CA ARG A 382 37.24 8.65 5.30
C ARG A 382 37.34 10.18 5.29
N ALA A 383 37.12 10.79 6.45
CA ALA A 383 37.20 12.25 6.58
C ALA A 383 38.59 12.84 6.24
N ASP A 384 39.64 12.05 6.42
CA ASP A 384 41.04 12.42 6.12
C ASP A 384 41.48 12.14 4.66
N ASP A 385 40.52 11.83 3.78
CA ASP A 385 40.74 11.47 2.37
C ASP A 385 41.46 10.12 2.15
N THR A 386 41.62 9.31 3.19
CA THR A 386 42.17 7.96 3.10
C THR A 386 41.08 6.90 2.91
N GLY A 387 41.49 5.65 2.67
CA GLY A 387 40.57 4.51 2.67
C GLY A 387 39.53 4.49 1.54
N ARG A 388 39.80 5.19 0.43
CA ARG A 388 38.88 5.24 -0.73
C ARG A 388 38.58 3.85 -1.29
N SER A 389 37.30 3.54 -1.46
CA SER A 389 36.81 2.33 -2.12
C SER A 389 35.63 2.62 -3.04
N SER A 390 35.59 2.01 -4.23
CA SER A 390 34.45 2.15 -5.14
C SER A 390 33.21 1.44 -4.60
N VAL A 391 32.06 2.12 -4.69
CA VAL A 391 30.74 1.60 -4.34
C VAL A 391 29.91 1.39 -5.60
N ALA A 392 29.98 2.32 -6.55
CA ALA A 392 29.34 2.22 -7.86
C ALA A 392 30.16 2.96 -8.91
N ASP A 393 30.54 2.26 -9.98
CA ASP A 393 31.36 2.82 -11.06
C ASP A 393 30.54 3.62 -12.09
N GLY A 394 31.17 4.06 -13.19
CA GLY A 394 30.49 4.53 -14.40
C GLY A 394 29.57 5.74 -14.21
N ALA A 395 30.15 6.94 -14.10
CA ALA A 395 29.45 8.24 -14.00
C ALA A 395 28.31 8.29 -12.96
N ALA A 396 28.35 7.42 -11.95
CA ALA A 396 27.34 7.38 -10.91
C ALA A 396 27.41 8.64 -10.03
N SER A 397 26.24 9.17 -9.68
CA SER A 397 26.04 10.41 -8.93
C SER A 397 24.85 10.31 -7.97
N ALA A 398 24.61 11.39 -7.22
CA ALA A 398 23.50 11.58 -6.29
C ALA A 398 23.27 10.38 -5.35
N PRO A 399 24.28 9.95 -4.59
CA PRO A 399 24.14 8.82 -3.69
C PRO A 399 23.10 9.13 -2.60
N ALA A 400 22.38 8.11 -2.17
CA ALA A 400 21.46 8.16 -1.03
C ALA A 400 21.51 6.85 -0.27
N ARG A 401 21.48 6.91 1.06
CA ARG A 401 21.64 5.74 1.92
C ARG A 401 20.38 5.48 2.74
N SER A 402 19.96 4.22 2.81
CA SER A 402 18.87 3.77 3.67
C SER A 402 19.34 3.65 5.13
N SER A 403 18.38 3.50 6.06
CA SER A 403 18.67 3.17 7.46
C SER A 403 19.42 1.84 7.61
N SER A 404 19.20 0.88 6.71
CA SER A 404 19.90 -0.41 6.67
C SER A 404 21.28 -0.37 6.01
N GLY A 405 21.70 0.77 5.47
CA GLY A 405 22.99 0.91 4.76
C GLY A 405 22.98 0.52 3.28
N THR A 406 21.80 0.26 2.71
CA THR A 406 21.64 0.10 1.27
C THR A 406 21.81 1.44 0.57
N ILE A 407 22.50 1.45 -0.57
CA ILE A 407 22.83 2.68 -1.30
C ILE A 407 22.04 2.71 -2.62
N ALA A 408 21.31 3.80 -2.84
CA ALA A 408 20.73 4.17 -4.13
C ALA A 408 21.61 5.24 -4.78
N TYR A 409 21.62 5.27 -6.10
CA TYR A 409 22.39 6.24 -6.88
C TYR A 409 21.75 6.46 -8.24
N VAL A 410 22.15 7.53 -8.92
CA VAL A 410 21.75 7.83 -10.28
C VAL A 410 22.91 7.53 -11.23
N ARG A 411 22.63 6.91 -12.37
CA ARG A 411 23.60 6.68 -13.46
C ARG A 411 22.89 6.83 -14.79
N ASP A 412 23.42 7.66 -15.69
CA ASP A 412 22.87 7.87 -17.04
C ASP A 412 21.35 8.22 -17.04
N GLY A 413 20.89 8.97 -16.04
CA GLY A 413 19.47 9.31 -15.85
C GLY A 413 18.59 8.15 -15.36
N GLY A 414 19.19 7.04 -14.93
CA GLY A 414 18.53 5.89 -14.32
C GLY A 414 18.72 5.84 -12.80
N LEU A 415 17.68 5.43 -12.06
CA LEU A 415 17.75 5.13 -10.63
C LEU A 415 18.22 3.69 -10.41
N HIS A 416 19.27 3.52 -9.60
CA HIS A 416 19.84 2.21 -9.29
C HIS A 416 20.02 2.01 -7.79
N VAL A 417 20.16 0.74 -7.38
CA VAL A 417 20.43 0.32 -6.01
C VAL A 417 21.62 -0.65 -6.01
N VAL A 418 22.61 -0.40 -5.16
CA VAL A 418 23.81 -1.25 -5.03
C VAL A 418 23.41 -2.67 -4.67
N GLY A 419 24.07 -3.65 -5.29
CA GLY A 419 23.80 -5.08 -5.08
C GLY A 419 22.63 -5.63 -5.89
N ARG A 420 21.86 -4.78 -6.58
CA ARG A 420 20.85 -5.22 -7.54
C ARG A 420 21.47 -5.37 -8.93
N SER A 421 21.40 -6.57 -9.48
CA SER A 421 21.66 -6.80 -10.91
C SER A 421 20.40 -6.47 -11.71
N GLY A 422 20.52 -5.66 -12.76
CA GLY A 422 19.42 -5.39 -13.67
C GLY A 422 19.39 -3.96 -14.21
N ASP A 423 18.32 -3.66 -14.94
CA ASP A 423 18.03 -2.34 -15.47
C ASP A 423 17.74 -1.34 -14.34
N ALA A 424 17.77 -0.05 -14.69
CA ALA A 424 17.36 1.02 -13.78
C ALA A 424 15.92 0.78 -13.28
N LEU A 425 15.69 1.04 -11.99
CA LEU A 425 14.37 1.01 -11.37
C LEU A 425 13.41 2.04 -11.98
N LEU A 426 13.97 3.14 -12.46
CA LEU A 426 13.27 4.25 -13.08
C LEU A 426 14.25 4.95 -14.03
N THR A 427 13.76 5.46 -15.16
CA THR A 427 14.54 6.26 -16.12
C THR A 427 14.05 7.71 -16.15
N GLY A 428 14.84 8.63 -16.73
CA GLY A 428 14.51 10.05 -16.80
C GLY A 428 14.66 10.78 -15.46
N VAL A 429 15.49 10.24 -14.57
CA VAL A 429 15.78 10.77 -13.24
C VAL A 429 16.69 11.99 -13.35
N THR A 430 16.32 13.06 -12.67
CA THR A 430 17.01 14.36 -12.73
C THR A 430 17.52 14.86 -11.39
N GLY A 431 17.08 14.24 -10.28
CA GLY A 431 17.42 14.69 -8.94
C GLY A 431 17.94 13.58 -8.04
N ARG A 432 18.27 13.96 -6.80
CA ARG A 432 18.75 13.03 -5.78
C ARG A 432 17.60 12.19 -5.22
N PRO A 433 17.75 10.85 -5.13
CA PRO A 433 16.73 10.01 -4.53
C PRO A 433 16.75 10.12 -2.99
N SER A 434 15.60 9.87 -2.37
CA SER A 434 15.47 9.75 -0.91
C SER A 434 14.83 8.43 -0.54
N TRP A 435 15.38 7.79 0.48
CA TRP A 435 14.85 6.56 1.05
C TRP A 435 13.72 6.84 2.04
N SER A 436 12.63 6.11 1.89
CA SER A 436 11.65 5.96 2.98
C SER A 436 12.30 5.33 4.22
N THR A 437 11.71 5.59 5.38
CA THR A 437 12.25 5.19 6.68
C THR A 437 12.40 3.67 6.84
N ASN A 438 11.49 2.90 6.24
CA ASN A 438 11.52 1.44 6.23
C ASN A 438 12.38 0.85 5.10
N GLY A 439 12.90 1.68 4.19
CA GLY A 439 13.71 1.23 3.06
C GLY A 439 12.92 0.56 1.92
N SER A 440 11.59 0.58 1.95
CA SER A 440 10.74 -0.06 0.92
C SER A 440 10.59 0.81 -0.33
N TRP A 441 10.68 2.13 -0.16
CA TRP A 441 10.45 3.13 -1.21
C TRP A 441 11.65 4.04 -1.41
N LEU A 442 11.85 4.42 -2.67
CA LEU A 442 12.64 5.57 -3.08
C LEU A 442 11.68 6.63 -3.63
N VAL A 443 11.91 7.90 -3.29
CA VAL A 443 11.29 9.04 -3.98
C VAL A 443 12.35 9.83 -4.69
N VAL A 444 12.12 10.17 -5.95
CA VAL A 444 13.09 10.90 -6.78
C VAL A 444 12.37 11.76 -7.83
N ALA A 445 12.97 12.89 -8.20
CA ALA A 445 12.49 13.67 -9.34
C ALA A 445 12.80 12.96 -10.67
N ALA A 446 11.78 12.77 -11.49
CA ALA A 446 11.90 12.26 -12.84
C ALA A 446 10.85 12.91 -13.76
N GLY A 447 11.28 13.39 -14.93
CA GLY A 447 10.43 14.25 -15.75
C GLY A 447 10.04 15.53 -15.01
N ASP A 448 8.73 15.77 -14.90
CA ASP A 448 8.15 16.94 -14.21
C ASP A 448 7.40 16.54 -12.92
N ALA A 449 7.79 15.44 -12.27
CA ALA A 449 7.14 14.97 -11.05
C ALA A 449 8.12 14.32 -10.07
N LEU A 450 7.73 14.28 -8.79
CA LEU A 450 8.31 13.35 -7.84
C LEU A 450 7.66 11.97 -8.01
N MET A 451 8.48 10.96 -8.26
CA MET A 451 8.07 9.58 -8.45
C MET A 451 8.38 8.76 -7.19
N VAL A 452 7.42 7.96 -6.73
CA VAL A 452 7.67 6.89 -5.77
C VAL A 452 8.00 5.59 -6.51
N VAL A 453 9.06 4.92 -6.08
CA VAL A 453 9.59 3.72 -6.73
C VAL A 453 9.77 2.62 -5.67
N PRO A 454 9.14 1.44 -5.85
CA PRO A 454 9.38 0.32 -4.95
C PRO A 454 10.79 -0.21 -5.14
N VAL A 455 11.52 -0.36 -4.04
CA VAL A 455 12.92 -0.83 -4.07
C VAL A 455 13.00 -2.28 -4.53
N SER A 456 11.92 -3.07 -4.36
CA SER A 456 11.80 -4.42 -4.91
C SER A 456 11.76 -4.44 -6.44
N GLY A 457 11.28 -3.36 -7.07
CA GLY A 457 11.11 -3.25 -8.52
C GLY A 457 10.03 -4.19 -9.08
N ASP A 458 9.12 -4.68 -8.23
CA ASP A 458 7.99 -5.53 -8.65
C ASP A 458 6.89 -4.74 -9.38
N ALA A 459 6.91 -3.40 -9.25
CA ALA A 459 6.01 -2.49 -9.94
C ALA A 459 6.77 -1.29 -10.51
N PRO A 460 6.25 -0.66 -11.59
CA PRO A 460 6.80 0.59 -12.10
C PRO A 460 6.74 1.70 -11.06
N GLY A 461 7.53 2.75 -11.23
CA GLY A 461 7.39 3.97 -10.43
C GLY A 461 6.04 4.66 -10.70
N ALA A 462 5.49 5.34 -9.71
CA ALA A 462 4.24 6.10 -9.80
C ALA A 462 4.46 7.56 -9.38
N ALA A 463 3.76 8.49 -10.04
CA ALA A 463 3.82 9.90 -9.67
C ALA A 463 3.15 10.11 -8.31
N LEU A 464 3.80 10.88 -7.44
CA LEU A 464 3.20 11.30 -6.18
C LEU A 464 2.11 12.35 -6.45
N PRO A 465 0.90 12.19 -5.88
CA PRO A 465 -0.25 13.01 -6.27
C PRO A 465 -0.07 14.47 -5.90
N GLY A 466 -0.26 15.38 -6.85
CA GLY A 466 -0.15 16.83 -6.63
C GLY A 466 1.27 17.34 -6.35
N LEU A 467 2.30 16.63 -6.81
CA LEU A 467 3.72 17.02 -6.72
C LEU A 467 4.35 17.24 -8.10
N ASP A 468 3.55 17.67 -9.07
CA ASP A 468 4.06 18.10 -10.37
C ASP A 468 4.98 19.34 -10.20
N GLY A 469 6.11 19.36 -10.89
CA GLY A 469 7.17 20.35 -10.78
C GLY A 469 7.95 20.37 -9.46
N ALA A 470 7.67 19.44 -8.54
CA ALA A 470 8.40 19.34 -7.27
C ALA A 470 9.75 18.63 -7.45
N THR A 471 10.74 19.04 -6.65
CA THR A 471 12.12 18.54 -6.67
C THR A 471 12.66 18.27 -5.28
N ASP A 472 13.89 17.76 -5.21
CA ASP A 472 14.68 17.56 -4.00
C ASP A 472 13.92 16.89 -2.84
N PRO A 473 13.43 15.64 -3.02
CA PRO A 473 12.72 14.94 -1.97
C PRO A 473 13.65 14.56 -0.82
N ALA A 474 13.15 14.64 0.42
CA ALA A 474 13.81 14.18 1.62
C ALA A 474 12.79 13.60 2.61
N PHE A 475 12.73 12.27 2.71
CA PHE A 475 11.93 11.58 3.71
C PHE A 475 12.46 11.88 5.10
N LYS A 476 11.53 12.11 6.02
CA LYS A 476 11.84 12.26 7.43
C LYS A 476 12.16 10.90 8.05
N PRO A 477 13.35 10.71 8.61
CA PRO A 477 13.68 9.49 9.33
C PRO A 477 12.94 9.46 10.67
N SER A 478 12.82 8.27 11.26
CA SER A 478 12.26 8.05 12.60
C SER A 478 13.25 7.33 13.53
N GLY A 479 14.55 7.45 13.23
CA GLY A 479 15.61 6.79 13.97
C GLY A 479 15.96 7.50 15.27
N SER A 480 16.89 6.93 16.03
CA SER A 480 17.63 7.64 17.07
C SER A 480 19.00 8.04 16.54
N LEU A 481 19.58 9.09 17.12
CA LEU A 481 20.98 9.42 16.87
C LEU A 481 21.87 8.22 17.23
N ALA A 482 22.85 7.93 16.38
CA ALA A 482 23.87 6.94 16.69
C ALA A 482 24.70 7.42 17.88
N SER A 483 25.16 6.47 18.71
CA SER A 483 26.19 6.80 19.69
C SER A 483 27.48 7.20 18.97
N SER A 484 28.17 8.23 19.44
CA SER A 484 29.51 8.53 18.97
C SER A 484 30.42 7.31 19.17
N PRO A 485 31.36 7.04 18.24
CA PRO A 485 32.26 5.90 18.39
C PRO A 485 33.11 6.01 19.67
N GLU A 486 33.40 4.85 20.28
CA GLU A 486 34.19 4.81 21.52
C GLU A 486 35.66 5.18 21.24
N VAL A 487 36.15 6.19 21.97
CA VAL A 487 37.58 6.53 22.00
C VAL A 487 38.25 5.80 23.15
N ARG A 488 39.35 5.08 22.86
CA ARG A 488 40.17 4.43 23.89
C ARG A 488 41.56 5.03 23.90
N VAL A 489 41.93 5.66 25.01
CA VAL A 489 43.28 6.20 25.23
C VAL A 489 44.16 5.12 25.85
N THR A 490 45.32 4.85 25.24
CA THR A 490 46.29 3.86 25.71
C THR A 490 47.57 4.49 26.26
N GLY A 491 47.83 5.76 25.94
CA GLY A 491 48.97 6.50 26.47
C GLY A 491 49.19 7.84 25.79
N PHE A 492 50.36 8.43 26.02
CA PHE A 492 50.78 9.70 25.44
C PHE A 492 52.19 9.56 24.82
N ASP A 493 52.48 10.40 23.84
CA ASP A 493 53.81 10.56 23.25
C ASP A 493 54.14 12.06 23.16
N PRO A 494 55.15 12.55 23.93
CA PRO A 494 55.96 11.77 24.88
C PRO A 494 55.14 11.23 26.07
N ALA A 495 55.59 10.14 26.68
CA ALA A 495 54.89 9.48 27.80
C ALA A 495 54.66 10.39 29.00
N GLU A 496 55.55 11.37 29.20
CA GLU A 496 55.40 12.46 30.15
C GLU A 496 55.26 13.76 29.35
N PRO A 497 54.04 14.14 28.96
CA PRO A 497 53.82 15.36 28.19
C PRO A 497 54.15 16.59 29.04
N SER A 498 54.74 17.59 28.40
CA SER A 498 55.14 18.83 29.05
C SER A 498 54.08 19.92 28.83
N PRO A 499 53.68 20.67 29.87
CA PRO A 499 52.68 21.72 29.72
C PRO A 499 53.11 22.78 28.69
N GLY A 500 52.21 23.09 27.75
CA GLY A 500 52.46 24.02 26.65
C GLY A 500 53.18 23.44 25.44
N GLU A 501 53.51 22.15 25.44
CA GLU A 501 54.09 21.44 24.29
C GLU A 501 53.04 20.58 23.57
N PRO A 502 53.24 20.27 22.27
CA PRO A 502 52.42 19.29 21.56
C PRO A 502 52.50 17.91 22.22
N VAL A 503 51.37 17.23 22.31
CA VAL A 503 51.25 15.86 22.81
C VAL A 503 50.44 15.04 21.83
N ARG A 504 50.90 13.81 21.55
CA ARG A 504 50.13 12.80 20.85
C ARG A 504 49.40 11.94 21.88
N VAL A 505 48.08 11.92 21.83
CA VAL A 505 47.26 10.98 22.58
C VAL A 505 47.20 9.69 21.76
N LEU A 506 47.77 8.61 22.30
CA LEU A 506 47.82 7.30 21.66
C LEU A 506 46.57 6.50 22.05
N GLY A 507 46.09 5.65 21.14
CA GLY A 507 44.81 4.99 21.36
C GLY A 507 44.20 4.37 20.11
N SER A 508 42.88 4.23 20.14
CA SER A 508 42.05 3.77 19.02
C SER A 508 40.72 4.51 19.00
N GLY A 509 40.06 4.49 17.84
CA GLY A 509 38.77 5.17 17.64
C GLY A 509 38.93 6.67 17.46
N PHE A 510 40.04 7.12 16.86
CA PHE A 510 40.22 8.52 16.50
C PHE A 510 39.90 8.80 15.02
N ASP A 511 39.81 7.78 14.18
CA ASP A 511 39.66 7.86 12.72
C ASP A 511 38.41 8.60 12.22
N TRP A 512 37.39 8.78 13.06
CA TRP A 512 36.21 9.59 12.79
C TRP A 512 36.32 11.05 13.28
N ILE A 513 37.37 11.38 14.03
CA ILE A 513 37.59 12.71 14.58
C ILE A 513 38.09 13.62 13.47
N ILE A 514 37.24 14.56 13.09
CA ILE A 514 37.60 15.65 12.20
C ILE A 514 38.43 16.67 12.99
N PRO A 515 39.69 16.98 12.61
CA PRO A 515 40.51 18.00 13.26
C PRO A 515 39.80 19.36 13.27
N LEU A 516 40.09 20.21 14.27
CA LEU A 516 39.45 21.51 14.51
C LEU A 516 37.94 21.47 14.87
N ASN A 517 37.23 20.38 14.56
CA ASN A 517 35.82 20.19 14.92
C ASN A 517 35.65 19.47 16.26
N ASN A 518 36.76 19.18 16.94
CA ASN A 518 36.80 18.44 18.20
C ASN A 518 37.88 19.03 19.11
N THR A 519 37.66 18.94 20.42
CA THR A 519 38.60 19.37 21.46
C THR A 519 38.91 18.21 22.40
N VAL A 520 40.10 18.23 22.98
CA VAL A 520 40.50 17.34 24.08
C VAL A 520 40.24 18.07 25.39
N VAL A 521 39.49 17.44 26.29
CA VAL A 521 39.23 17.95 27.64
C VAL A 521 40.23 17.32 28.60
N TRP A 522 41.04 18.15 29.24
CA TRP A 522 42.07 17.78 30.19
C TRP A 522 41.60 18.04 31.62
N PRO A 523 41.50 17.02 32.48
CA PRO A 523 41.23 17.23 33.89
C PRO A 523 42.46 17.87 34.56
N THR A 524 42.22 18.86 35.42
CA THR A 524 43.26 19.50 36.21
C THR A 524 43.25 18.97 37.64
N ARG A 525 44.33 19.23 38.40
CA ARG A 525 44.49 18.75 39.78
C ARG A 525 43.47 19.33 40.76
N ASP A 526 42.92 20.50 40.46
CA ASP A 526 41.88 21.17 41.25
C ASP A 526 40.45 20.72 40.88
N GLY A 527 40.32 19.73 39.98
CA GLY A 527 39.04 19.20 39.53
C GLY A 527 38.34 20.06 38.48
N THR A 528 39.00 21.10 37.96
CA THR A 528 38.52 21.84 36.79
C THR A 528 38.93 21.13 35.49
N THR A 529 38.57 21.70 34.35
CA THR A 529 38.90 21.16 33.04
C THR A 529 39.43 22.25 32.14
N GLU A 530 40.48 21.95 31.39
CA GLU A 530 40.96 22.78 30.29
C GLU A 530 40.79 22.08 28.96
N THR A 531 40.59 22.83 27.89
CA THR A 531 40.39 22.27 26.55
C THR A 531 41.54 22.63 25.63
N SER A 532 41.86 21.75 24.69
CA SER A 532 42.81 22.04 23.61
C SER A 532 42.30 21.48 22.29
N ASP A 533 42.54 22.23 21.22
CA ASP A 533 42.07 21.84 19.90
C ASP A 533 42.85 20.62 19.38
N VAL A 534 42.16 19.77 18.62
CA VAL A 534 42.80 18.67 17.91
C VAL A 534 43.42 19.22 16.62
N THR A 535 44.74 19.07 16.47
CA THR A 535 45.50 19.59 15.32
C THR A 535 45.69 18.57 14.20
N SER A 536 45.80 17.28 14.54
CA SER A 536 45.86 16.19 13.57
C SER A 536 45.38 14.88 14.18
N VAL A 537 44.99 13.93 13.33
CA VAL A 537 44.41 12.66 13.72
C VAL A 537 44.94 11.56 12.79
N THR A 538 45.18 10.39 13.36
CA THR A 538 45.40 9.10 12.67
C THR A 538 44.53 8.05 13.34
N GLU A 539 44.43 6.84 12.77
CA GLU A 539 43.67 5.73 13.37
C GLU A 539 44.11 5.40 14.81
N THR A 540 45.38 5.65 15.13
CA THR A 540 46.00 5.24 16.41
C THR A 540 46.47 6.41 17.28
N SER A 541 46.32 7.65 16.82
CA SER A 541 46.68 8.81 17.64
C SER A 541 45.96 10.09 17.23
N LEU A 542 45.73 11.00 18.16
CA LEU A 542 45.44 12.40 17.85
C LEU A 542 46.55 13.30 18.41
N THR A 543 46.78 14.43 17.77
CA THR A 543 47.72 15.45 18.25
C THR A 543 46.93 16.64 18.78
N THR A 544 47.34 17.14 19.94
CA THR A 544 46.79 18.34 20.56
C THR A 544 47.89 19.06 21.35
N MET A 545 47.58 20.17 22.00
CA MET A 545 48.48 20.85 22.91
C MET A 545 48.17 20.43 24.34
N MET A 546 49.20 20.18 25.16
CA MET A 546 48.98 20.01 26.59
C MET A 546 48.77 21.40 27.23
N PRO A 547 47.68 21.62 27.99
CA PRO A 547 47.45 22.92 28.61
C PRO A 547 48.52 23.24 29.65
N ARG A 548 48.88 24.53 29.79
CA ARG A 548 50.02 24.97 30.60
C ARG A 548 49.86 24.77 32.11
N THR A 549 48.63 24.60 32.58
CA THR A 549 48.27 24.49 34.00
C THR A 549 48.02 23.05 34.43
N VAL A 550 47.90 22.12 33.46
CA VAL A 550 47.71 20.70 33.71
C VAL A 550 49.06 20.13 34.13
N GLY A 551 49.20 19.80 35.41
CA GLY A 551 50.41 19.11 35.89
C GLY A 551 50.47 17.70 35.30
N ALA A 552 51.64 17.27 34.82
CA ALA A 552 51.88 15.87 34.46
C ALA A 552 51.59 14.99 35.69
N GLY A 553 50.57 14.13 35.60
CA GLY A 553 50.11 13.31 36.73
C GLY A 553 48.94 12.42 36.36
#